data_AF-A0A928U4H9-F1
#
_entry.id   AF-A0A928U4H9-F1
#
_cell.length_a   1.000
_cell.length_b   1.000
_cell.length_c   1.000
_cell.angle_alpha   90.00
_cell.angle_beta   90.00
_cell.angle_gamma   90.00
#
_symmetry.space_group_name_H-M   'P 1'
#
loop_
_entity.id
_entity.type
_entity.pdbx_description
1 polymer ?
#
loop_
_entity_poly.entity_id
_entity_poly.type
_entity_poly.pdbx_seq_one_letter_code
_entity_poly.pdbx_strand_id
1 'polypeptide(L)'
;MFQAIRQVIFAFMAVCCGLIGLFWFWFMYQFSLKWLDADGNVGPATGATVVFGREGAYWIGAIALGWLLLALFFGFMQWRVSRTP
;
A
#
# COMPACT_ATOMS: atom_id res chain seq x y z
N MET A 1 25.70 2.52 -19.84
CA MET A 1 25.13 3.57 -18.96
C MET A 1 23.61 3.45 -18.80
N PHE A 2 22.83 3.36 -19.88
CA PHE A 2 21.36 3.24 -19.83
C PHE A 2 20.81 2.01 -19.08
N GLN A 3 21.51 0.86 -19.13
CA GLN A 3 21.07 -0.38 -18.45
C GLN A 3 21.16 -0.28 -16.92
N ALA A 4 22.22 0.32 -16.39
CA ALA A 4 22.39 0.54 -14.96
C ALA A 4 21.35 1.52 -14.41
N ILE A 5 21.08 2.61 -15.14
CA ILE A 5 20.04 3.58 -14.78
C ILE A 5 18.66 2.91 -14.70
N ARG A 6 18.33 2.07 -15.69
CA ARG A 6 17.07 1.32 -15.71
C ARG A 6 16.91 0.37 -14.52
N GLN A 7 17.99 -0.30 -14.10
CA GLN A 7 17.98 -1.17 -12.93
C GLN A 7 17.74 -0.39 -11.62
N VAL A 8 18.35 0.78 -11.48
CA VAL A 8 18.16 1.61 -10.28
C VAL A 8 16.73 2.14 -10.22
N ILE A 9 16.19 2.63 -11.34
CA ILE A 9 14.83 3.18 -11.39
C ILE A 9 13.79 2.13 -11.02
N PHE A 10 13.85 0.92 -11.59
CA PHE A 10 12.86 -0.12 -11.28
C PHE A 10 12.98 -0.64 -9.85
N ALA A 11 14.19 -0.81 -9.33
CA ALA A 11 14.39 -1.17 -7.92
C ALA A 11 13.83 -0.11 -6.98
N PHE A 12 14.14 1.17 -7.24
CA PHE A 12 13.65 2.29 -6.44
C PHE A 12 12.12 2.38 -6.46
N MET A 13 11.51 2.31 -7.64
CA MET A 13 10.05 2.35 -7.80
C MET A 13 9.36 1.17 -7.10
N ALA A 14 9.94 -0.04 -7.17
CA ALA A 14 9.40 -1.21 -6.47
C ALA A 14 9.39 -1.00 -4.94
N VAL A 15 10.48 -0.47 -4.38
CA VAL A 15 10.58 -0.20 -2.94
C VAL A 15 9.62 0.91 -2.53
N CYS A 16 9.56 2.03 -3.26
CA CYS A 16 8.64 3.13 -2.96
C CYS A 16 7.18 2.68 -3.01
N CYS A 17 6.77 1.95 -4.06
CA CYS A 17 5.42 1.41 -4.17
C CYS A 17 5.11 0.43 -3.03
N GLY A 18 6.08 -0.42 -2.65
CA GLY A 18 5.93 -1.36 -1.53
C GLY A 18 5.72 -0.65 -0.20
N LEU A 19 6.53 0.38 0.09
CA LEU A 19 6.40 1.19 1.30
C LEU A 19 5.05 1.94 1.36
N ILE A 20 4.63 2.54 0.24
CA ILE A 20 3.35 3.24 0.16
C ILE A 20 2.19 2.25 0.33
N GLY A 21 2.25 1.07 -0.29
CA GLY A 21 1.24 0.02 -0.13
C GLY A 21 1.15 -0.50 1.30
N LEU A 22 2.28 -0.74 1.96
CA LEU A 22 2.33 -1.14 3.38
C LEU A 22 1.78 -0.06 4.30
N PHE A 23 2.07 1.21 4.03
CA PHE A 23 1.50 2.33 4.76
C PHE A 23 -0.03 2.35 4.68
N TRP A 24 -0.58 2.25 3.46
CA TRP A 24 -2.03 2.22 3.27
C TRP A 24 -2.69 0.98 3.88
N PHE A 25 -2.01 -0.17 3.84
CA PHE A 25 -2.48 -1.39 4.47
C PHE A 25 -2.52 -1.26 6.00
N TRP A 26 -1.46 -0.72 6.60
CA TRP A 26 -1.43 -0.42 8.04
C TRP A 26 -2.51 0.60 8.43
N PHE A 27 -2.69 1.65 7.62
CA PHE A 27 -3.72 2.66 7.84
C PHE A 27 -5.12 2.06 7.78
N MET A 28 -5.40 1.19 6.80
CA MET A 28 -6.65 0.44 6.68
C MET A 28 -6.91 -0.45 7.90
N TYR A 29 -5.89 -1.15 8.39
CA TYR A 29 -5.99 -2.01 9.57
C TYR A 29 -6.34 -1.21 10.83
N GLN A 30 -5.62 -0.11 11.08
CA GLN A 30 -5.91 0.80 12.20
C GLN A 30 -7.31 1.41 12.12
N PHE A 31 -7.77 1.72 10.91
CA PHE A 31 -9.12 2.23 10.67
C PHE A 31 -10.19 1.16 10.96
N SER A 32 -9.99 -0.05 10.45
CA SER A 32 -10.95 -1.17 10.58
C SER A 32 -11.12 -1.62 12.04
N LEU A 33 -10.05 -1.63 12.83
CA LEU A 33 -10.11 -1.93 14.26
C LEU A 33 -10.97 -0.91 15.03
N LYS A 34 -10.83 0.38 14.71
CA LYS A 34 -11.64 1.45 15.33
C LYS A 34 -13.11 1.38 14.95
N TRP A 35 -13.44 0.81 13.79
CA TRP A 35 -14.82 0.56 13.36
C TRP A 35 -15.43 -0.66 14.06
N LEU A 36 -14.67 -1.74 14.24
CA LEU A 36 -15.15 -2.93 14.95
C LEU A 36 -15.56 -2.62 16.40
N ASP A 37 -14.90 -1.65 17.03
CA ASP A 37 -15.29 -1.12 18.35
C ASP A 37 -16.63 -0.37 18.31
N ALA A 38 -16.99 0.29 17.20
CA ALA A 38 -18.21 1.09 17.11
C ALA A 38 -19.52 0.27 17.08
N ASP A 39 -19.46 -1.03 16.76
CA ASP A 39 -20.61 -1.95 16.78
C ASP A 39 -20.78 -2.70 18.13
N GLY A 40 -20.03 -2.32 19.19
CA GLY A 40 -20.22 -2.95 20.51
C GLY A 40 -19.49 -2.40 21.73
N ASN A 41 -18.46 -1.55 21.62
CA ASN A 41 -17.89 -0.79 22.74
C ASN A 41 -17.10 0.44 22.24
N VAL A 42 -17.64 1.63 22.46
CA VAL A 42 -17.11 2.90 21.95
C VAL A 42 -15.79 3.29 22.64
N GLY A 43 -14.65 2.95 22.02
CA GLY A 43 -13.37 3.64 22.26
C GLY A 43 -13.39 5.06 21.68
N PRO A 44 -12.61 6.01 22.23
CA PRO A 44 -12.86 7.44 22.08
C PRO A 44 -12.81 7.90 20.62
N ALA A 45 -13.87 8.61 20.23
CA ALA A 45 -14.11 9.22 18.93
C ALA A 45 -12.99 10.20 18.53
N THR A 46 -11.86 9.65 18.11
CA THR A 46 -10.71 10.41 17.62
C THR A 46 -10.83 10.56 16.12
N GLY A 47 -11.57 11.60 15.70
CA GLY A 47 -11.57 12.37 14.43
C GLY A 47 -11.45 11.69 13.05
N ALA A 48 -10.79 10.54 12.93
CA ALA A 48 -10.54 9.84 11.68
C ALA A 48 -11.70 8.94 11.26
N THR A 49 -12.42 8.31 12.20
CA THR A 49 -13.48 7.32 11.91
C THR A 49 -14.68 7.91 11.16
N VAL A 50 -14.91 9.22 11.24
CA VAL A 50 -16.12 9.89 10.72
C VAL A 50 -16.10 10.09 9.19
N VAL A 51 -14.94 10.06 8.52
CA VAL A 51 -14.86 10.51 7.11
C VAL A 51 -15.13 9.41 6.08
N PHE A 52 -14.93 8.12 6.42
CA PHE A 52 -14.84 7.09 5.38
C PHE A 52 -15.88 5.95 5.45
N GLY A 53 -16.62 5.76 6.55
CA GLY A 53 -17.61 4.67 6.61
C GLY A 53 -17.01 3.26 6.44
N ARG A 54 -17.85 2.22 6.47
CA ARG A 54 -17.45 0.85 6.09
C ARG A 54 -16.95 0.77 4.64
N GLU A 55 -17.56 1.56 3.76
CA GLU A 55 -17.24 1.59 2.33
C GLU A 55 -15.83 2.14 2.05
N GLY A 56 -15.39 3.16 2.79
CA GLY A 56 -14.07 3.75 2.64
C GLY A 56 -12.93 2.83 3.09
N ALA A 57 -13.17 1.91 4.03
CA ALA A 57 -12.18 0.89 4.36
C ALA A 57 -11.87 -0.03 3.16
N TYR A 58 -12.87 -0.36 2.32
CA TYR A 58 -12.66 -1.12 1.09
C TYR A 58 -11.87 -0.32 0.06
N TRP A 59 -12.16 0.98 -0.11
CA TRP A 59 -11.42 1.84 -1.03
C TRP A 59 -9.96 2.01 -0.62
N ILE A 60 -9.67 2.16 0.68
CA ILE A 60 -8.30 2.20 1.20
C ILE A 60 -7.59 0.87 0.97
N GLY A 61 -8.27 -0.26 1.21
CA GLY A 61 -7.73 -1.59 0.92
C GLY A 61 -7.41 -1.79 -0.57
N ALA A 62 -8.25 -1.30 -1.47
CA ALA A 62 -8.01 -1.33 -2.91
C ALA A 62 -6.80 -0.47 -3.32
N ILE A 63 -6.63 0.71 -2.71
CA ILE A 63 -5.44 1.56 -2.92
C ILE A 63 -4.18 0.83 -2.44
N ALA A 64 -4.20 0.25 -1.23
CA ALA A 64 -3.09 -0.52 -0.67
C ALA A 64 -2.71 -1.68 -1.61
N LEU A 65 -3.70 -2.45 -2.08
CA LEU A 65 -3.49 -3.54 -3.03
C LEU A 65 -2.89 -3.03 -4.35
N GLY A 66 -3.39 -1.93 -4.89
CA GLY A 66 -2.86 -1.32 -6.11
C GLY A 66 -1.37 -0.99 -6.01
N TRP A 67 -0.96 -0.36 -4.91
CA TRP A 67 0.46 -0.06 -4.65
C TRP A 67 1.32 -1.31 -4.49
N LEU A 68 0.81 -2.34 -3.79
CA LEU A 68 1.53 -3.62 -3.64
C LEU A 68 1.67 -4.37 -4.98
N LEU A 69 0.63 -4.35 -5.83
CA LEU A 69 0.70 -4.93 -7.17
C LEU A 69 1.70 -4.18 -8.07
N LEU A 70 1.73 -2.84 -8.00
CA LEU A 70 2.75 -2.03 -8.67
C LEU A 70 4.16 -2.37 -8.17
N ALA A 71 4.33 -2.56 -6.87
CA ALA A 71 5.61 -2.97 -6.29
C ALA A 71 6.07 -4.33 -6.84
N LEU A 72 5.17 -5.30 -6.90
CA LEU A 72 5.44 -6.63 -7.49
C LEU A 72 5.76 -6.52 -8.99
N PHE A 73 5.02 -5.70 -9.73
CA PHE A 73 5.27 -5.46 -11.15
C PHE A 73 6.67 -4.88 -11.39
N PHE A 74 7.04 -3.83 -10.67
CA PHE A 74 8.38 -3.23 -10.80
C PHE A 74 9.48 -4.17 -10.31
N GLY A 75 9.24 -4.94 -9.25
CA GLY A 75 10.15 -5.98 -8.77
C GLY A 75 10.37 -7.08 -9.81
N PHE A 76 9.30 -7.50 -10.50
CA PHE A 76 9.39 -8.47 -11.59
C PHE A 76 10.15 -7.90 -12.80
N MET A 77 9.89 -6.66 -13.18
CA MET A 77 10.62 -5.98 -14.24
C MET A 77 12.12 -5.83 -13.89
N GLN A 78 12.42 -5.49 -12.64
CA GLN A 78 13.80 -5.43 -12.14
C GLN A 78 14.48 -6.79 -12.24
N TRP A 79 13.80 -7.86 -11.81
CA TRP A 79 14.30 -9.21 -11.92
C TRP A 79 14.59 -9.60 -13.37
N ARG A 80 13.70 -9.28 -14.32
CA ARG A 80 13.93 -9.51 -15.75
C ARG A 80 15.15 -8.76 -16.28
N VAL A 81 15.30 -7.48 -15.94
CA VAL A 81 16.42 -6.64 -16.38
C VAL A 81 17.75 -7.05 -15.74
N SER A 82 17.73 -7.61 -14.52
CA SER A 82 18.94 -8.14 -13.87
C SER A 82 19.49 -9.41 -14.53
N ARG A 83 18.65 -10.13 -15.30
CA ARG A 83 19.00 -11.40 -15.94
C ARG A 83 19.33 -11.27 -17.43
N THR A 84 19.11 -10.09 -18.03
CA THR A 84 19.56 -9.84 -19.40
C THR A 84 21.06 -9.53 -19.39
N PRO A 85 21.89 -10.31 -20.11
CA PRO A 85 23.34 -10.10 -20.18
C PRO A 85 23.70 -8.74 -20.81
#